data_AF-A0A7S0M798-F1
#
_entry.id   AF-A0A7S0M798-F1
#
_cell.length_a   1.000
_cell.length_b   1.000
_cell.length_c   1.000
_cell.angle_alpha   90.00
_cell.angle_beta   90.00
_cell.angle_gamma   90.00
#
_symmetry.space_group_name_H-M   'P 1'
#
loop_
_entity.id
_entity.type
_entity.pdbx_description
1 polymer ?
#
loop_
_entity_poly.entity_id
_entity_poly.type
_entity_poly.pdbx_seq_one_letter_code
_entity_poly.pdbx_strand_id
1 'polypeptide(L)'
;MGFEERKARAALLRNNNELEVAVDWLSENWDKPDSFYNDINPVPSAPTMAPAAASAPSRPHFEPSAEVKKYAEIFDPVLRAVALVANGDSRTNRAALEGVRLPAMEKDGWRNLASAVRRIWAGERDDSALTAQLDANTSFLVRRILDLIRSGNVGAGELDFYVRHAIPKDPQVETTTLAPLRPWVQRIARMAKRQTAQTFGELDAPLSADDQREDESIARFVTTLDSRGWQLRGPLEMLCAGVRSDSDVLECIAALPNGLPDDNSARLVHAIMEELERLG
;
A
#
# COMPACT_ATOMS: atom_id res chain seq x y z
N MET A 1 7.89 26.47 11.86
CA MET A 1 8.21 27.86 11.47
C MET A 1 7.12 28.88 11.85
N GLY A 2 6.03 28.49 12.54
CA GLY A 2 5.07 29.45 13.11
C GLY A 2 4.18 30.18 12.10
N PHE A 3 4.25 29.82 10.82
CA PHE A 3 3.41 30.42 9.79
C PHE A 3 2.00 29.83 9.81
N GLU A 4 1.01 30.69 9.59
CA GLU A 4 -0.37 30.25 9.39
C GLU A 4 -0.51 29.43 8.10
N GLU A 5 -1.34 28.40 8.15
CA GLU A 5 -1.57 27.44 7.05
C GLU A 5 -1.92 28.14 5.73
N ARG A 6 -2.69 29.23 5.79
CA ARG A 6 -3.09 30.01 4.62
C ARG A 6 -1.89 30.64 3.91
N LYS A 7 -0.95 31.23 4.66
CA LYS A 7 0.26 31.86 4.11
C LYS A 7 1.20 30.81 3.52
N ALA A 8 1.33 29.67 4.18
CA ALA A 8 2.10 28.53 3.70
C ALA A 8 1.55 27.98 2.37
N ARG A 9 0.24 27.82 2.27
CA ARG A 9 -0.42 27.36 1.04
C ARG A 9 -0.26 28.35 -0.11
N ALA A 10 -0.38 29.65 0.17
CA ALA A 10 -0.24 30.70 -0.82
C ALA A 10 1.20 30.79 -1.37
N ALA A 11 2.20 30.64 -0.50
CA ALA A 11 3.61 30.57 -0.87
C ALA A 11 3.93 29.35 -1.77
N LEU A 12 3.37 28.19 -1.44
CA LEU A 12 3.54 26.97 -2.25
C LEU A 12 2.88 27.12 -3.63
N LEU A 13 1.65 27.65 -3.68
CA LEU A 13 0.95 27.88 -4.95
C LEU A 13 1.68 28.88 -5.86
N ARG A 14 2.32 29.90 -5.28
CA ARG A 14 3.09 30.89 -6.05
C ARG A 14 4.35 30.31 -6.67
N ASN A 15 5.02 29.42 -5.95
CA ASN A 15 6.35 28.91 -6.28
C ASN A 15 6.29 27.47 -6.83
N ASN A 16 5.20 27.09 -7.52
CA ASN A 16 5.03 25.76 -8.12
C ASN A 16 5.26 24.58 -7.15
N ASN A 17 4.92 24.76 -5.88
CA ASN A 17 5.15 23.82 -4.77
C ASN A 17 6.63 23.52 -4.45
N GLU A 18 7.57 24.37 -4.86
CA GLU A 18 8.97 24.27 -4.43
C GLU A 18 9.11 24.75 -2.98
N LEU A 19 9.41 23.82 -2.06
CA LEU A 19 9.40 24.10 -0.62
C LEU A 19 10.46 25.13 -0.20
N GLU A 20 11.69 25.01 -0.71
CA GLU A 20 12.79 25.91 -0.35
C GLU A 20 12.48 27.35 -0.78
N VAL A 21 12.05 27.52 -2.03
CA VAL A 21 11.66 28.83 -2.58
C VAL A 21 10.41 29.39 -1.89
N ALA A 22 9.45 28.53 -1.53
CA ALA A 22 8.27 28.96 -0.78
C ALA A 22 8.63 29.45 0.62
N VAL A 23 9.60 28.82 1.30
CA VAL A 23 10.07 29.22 2.64
C VAL A 23 10.85 30.53 2.58
N ASP A 24 11.72 30.71 1.59
CA ASP A 24 12.44 31.97 1.38
C ASP A 24 11.46 33.11 1.08
N TRP A 25 10.51 32.88 0.17
CA TRP A 25 9.48 33.85 -0.16
C TRP A 25 8.59 34.22 1.04
N LEU A 26 8.23 33.24 1.88
CA LEU A 26 7.45 33.48 3.10
C LEU A 26 8.25 34.30 4.12
N SER A 27 9.56 34.02 4.23
CA SER A 27 10.46 34.73 5.12
C SER A 27 10.68 36.18 4.69
N GLU A 28 10.57 36.49 3.40
CA GLU A 28 10.65 37.85 2.88
C GLU A 28 9.33 38.64 3.00
N ASN A 29 8.18 37.95 3.07
CA ASN A 29 6.85 38.56 2.97
C ASN A 29 5.97 38.36 4.22
N TRP A 30 6.51 37.85 5.33
CA TRP A 30 5.75 37.49 6.53
C TRP A 30 5.01 38.68 7.17
N ASP A 31 5.51 39.90 6.96
CA ASP A 31 4.97 41.16 7.49
C ASP A 31 3.73 41.66 6.73
N LYS A 32 3.40 41.07 5.57
CA LYS A 32 2.31 41.53 4.73
C LYS A 32 0.94 41.20 5.32
N PRO A 33 -0.05 42.08 5.12
CA PRO A 33 -1.43 41.84 5.55
C PRO A 33 -2.05 40.68 4.76
N ASP A 34 -3.06 40.03 5.33
CA ASP A 34 -3.67 38.82 4.73
C ASP A 34 -4.24 39.03 3.32
N SER A 35 -4.67 40.25 2.97
CA SER A 35 -5.12 40.59 1.62
C SER A 35 -4.03 40.35 0.55
N PHE A 36 -2.76 40.52 0.90
CA PHE A 36 -1.62 40.24 0.01
C PHE A 36 -1.57 38.77 -0.44
N TYR A 37 -1.99 37.85 0.45
CA TYR A 37 -1.99 36.41 0.18
C TYR A 37 -3.25 35.94 -0.55
N ASN A 38 -4.29 36.78 -0.62
CA ASN A 38 -5.54 36.49 -1.33
C ASN A 38 -5.45 36.79 -2.83
N ASP A 39 -4.57 37.72 -3.23
CA ASP A 39 -4.40 38.15 -4.63
C ASP A 39 -3.27 37.42 -5.37
N ILE A 40 -2.78 36.29 -4.84
CA ILE A 40 -1.70 35.53 -5.47
C ILE A 40 -2.23 34.77 -6.68
N ASN A 41 -2.24 35.44 -7.83
CA ASN A 41 -2.28 34.77 -9.12
C ASN A 41 -0.92 34.08 -9.37
N PRO A 42 -0.90 32.85 -9.91
CA PRO A 42 0.34 32.24 -10.39
C PRO A 42 0.98 33.19 -11.41
N VAL A 43 2.30 33.38 -11.33
CA VAL A 43 3.02 34.33 -12.18
C VAL A 43 2.74 33.98 -13.66
N PRO A 44 2.11 34.88 -14.45
CA PRO A 44 1.95 34.65 -15.88
C PRO A 44 3.33 34.79 -16.54
N SER A 45 3.73 33.77 -17.29
CA SER A 45 4.92 33.82 -18.14
C SER A 45 4.80 34.99 -19.14
N ALA A 46 5.89 35.74 -19.28
CA ALA A 46 5.98 36.96 -20.11
C ALA A 46 5.59 36.72 -21.59
N PRO A 47 5.16 37.78 -22.33
CA PRO A 47 4.72 37.64 -23.72
C PRO A 47 5.90 37.70 -24.69
N THR A 48 5.87 36.93 -25.77
CA THR A 48 6.77 37.17 -26.93
C THR A 48 6.05 36.84 -28.23
N MET A 49 6.23 37.75 -29.18
CA MET A 49 5.64 37.81 -30.52
C MET A 49 5.97 36.59 -31.41
N ALA A 50 5.07 36.35 -32.37
CA ALA A 50 5.07 35.31 -33.41
C ALA A 50 6.19 35.44 -34.47
N PRO A 51 6.23 34.59 -35.53
CA PRO A 51 6.24 33.12 -35.58
C PRO A 51 7.45 32.60 -36.39
N ALA A 52 8.07 31.49 -35.98
CA ALA A 52 9.04 30.79 -36.83
C ALA A 52 8.98 29.28 -36.60
N ALA A 53 8.67 28.58 -37.70
CA ALA A 53 8.89 27.16 -37.98
C ALA A 53 8.73 26.16 -36.82
N ALA A 54 7.63 25.40 -36.87
CA ALA A 54 7.34 24.25 -36.05
C ALA A 54 8.52 23.25 -35.99
N SER A 55 9.30 23.32 -34.92
CA SER A 55 9.88 22.15 -34.30
C SER A 55 9.00 21.83 -33.11
N ALA A 56 8.36 20.65 -33.13
CA ALA A 56 7.49 20.21 -32.05
C ALA A 56 8.20 20.40 -30.69
N PRO A 57 7.58 21.06 -29.69
CA PRO A 57 8.17 21.10 -28.37
C PRO A 57 8.22 19.67 -27.85
N SER A 58 9.42 19.12 -27.72
CA SER A 58 9.69 17.90 -26.98
C SER A 58 8.96 18.00 -25.66
N ARG A 59 8.02 17.07 -25.40
CA ARG A 59 7.32 16.95 -24.11
C ARG A 59 8.38 17.08 -23.00
N PRO A 60 8.15 17.87 -21.94
CA PRO A 60 9.05 17.87 -20.81
C PRO A 60 9.17 16.43 -20.32
N HIS A 61 10.37 15.85 -20.49
CA HIS A 61 10.76 14.61 -19.84
C HIS A 61 10.84 14.93 -18.35
N PHE A 62 9.71 14.81 -17.64
CA PHE A 62 9.72 14.81 -16.19
C PHE A 62 10.38 13.52 -15.75
N GLU A 63 11.60 13.60 -15.21
CA GLU A 63 12.23 12.47 -14.57
C GLU A 63 11.51 12.18 -13.23
N PRO A 64 11.08 10.94 -12.98
CA PRO A 64 10.46 10.58 -11.71
C PRO A 64 11.45 10.84 -10.58
N SER A 65 11.00 11.53 -9.52
CA SER A 65 11.82 11.81 -8.35
C SER A 65 12.35 10.51 -7.72
N ALA A 66 13.45 10.60 -6.98
CA ALA A 66 14.02 9.45 -6.27
C ALA A 66 13.00 8.79 -5.31
N GLU A 67 12.09 9.58 -4.74
CA GLU A 67 11.01 9.10 -3.88
C GLU A 67 10.01 8.22 -4.66
N VAL A 68 9.64 8.59 -5.88
CA VAL A 68 8.71 7.82 -6.71
C VAL A 68 9.31 6.46 -7.09
N LYS A 69 10.62 6.40 -7.34
CA LYS A 69 11.31 5.12 -7.59
C LYS A 69 11.23 4.20 -6.36
N LYS A 70 11.45 4.75 -5.17
CA LYS A 70 11.29 4.02 -3.90
C LYS A 70 9.84 3.52 -3.70
N TYR A 71 8.84 4.37 -3.98
CA TYR A 71 7.44 3.95 -3.90
C TYR A 71 7.10 2.86 -4.92
N ALA A 72 7.67 2.90 -6.12
CA ALA A 72 7.47 1.85 -7.11
C ALA A 72 8.05 0.50 -6.68
N GLU A 73 9.12 0.47 -5.88
CA GLU A 73 9.63 -0.75 -5.26
C GLU A 73 8.68 -1.27 -4.17
N ILE A 74 8.21 -0.37 -3.29
CA ILE A 74 7.25 -0.71 -2.22
C ILE A 74 5.94 -1.25 -2.80
N PHE A 75 5.45 -0.61 -3.87
CA PHE A 75 4.22 -1.00 -4.55
C PHE A 75 4.42 -2.05 -5.64
N ASP A 76 5.63 -2.53 -5.91
CA ASP A 76 5.89 -3.53 -6.95
C ASP A 76 4.96 -4.76 -6.85
N PRO A 77 4.66 -5.31 -5.64
CA PRO A 77 3.70 -6.39 -5.52
C PRO A 77 2.29 -6.02 -6.00
N VAL A 78 1.84 -4.79 -5.72
CA VAL A 78 0.54 -4.26 -6.16
C VAL A 78 0.52 -4.07 -7.68
N LEU A 79 1.59 -3.52 -8.25
CA LEU A 79 1.68 -3.30 -9.71
C LEU A 79 1.69 -4.63 -10.47
N ARG A 80 2.39 -5.65 -9.95
CA ARG A 80 2.34 -7.02 -10.49
C ARG A 80 0.95 -7.63 -10.39
N ALA A 81 0.29 -7.48 -9.24
CA ALA A 81 -1.07 -7.95 -9.04
C ALA A 81 -2.03 -7.37 -10.10
N VAL A 82 -1.92 -6.06 -10.37
CA VAL A 82 -2.70 -5.40 -11.42
C VAL A 82 -2.39 -5.96 -12.81
N ALA A 83 -1.11 -6.17 -13.13
CA ALA A 83 -0.68 -6.73 -14.42
C ALA A 83 -1.14 -8.18 -14.61
N LEU A 84 -1.16 -9.00 -13.56
CA LEU A 84 -1.69 -10.36 -13.57
C LEU A 84 -3.17 -10.39 -13.90
N VAL A 85 -3.97 -9.55 -13.22
CA VAL A 85 -5.40 -9.41 -13.51
C VAL A 85 -5.62 -8.94 -14.95
N ALA A 86 -4.77 -8.03 -15.45
CA ALA A 86 -4.84 -7.57 -16.85
C ALA A 86 -4.53 -8.67 -17.88
N ASN A 87 -3.80 -9.70 -17.48
CA ASN A 87 -3.49 -10.89 -18.28
C ASN A 87 -4.49 -12.04 -18.07
N GLY A 88 -5.52 -11.84 -17.25
CA GLY A 88 -6.56 -12.84 -17.00
C GLY A 88 -6.25 -13.85 -15.89
N ASP A 89 -5.26 -13.58 -15.03
CA ASP A 89 -4.99 -14.43 -13.87
C ASP A 89 -6.11 -14.31 -12.82
N SER A 90 -6.70 -15.44 -12.45
CA SER A 90 -7.79 -15.53 -11.46
C SER A 90 -7.31 -15.75 -10.03
N ARG A 91 -6.01 -15.99 -9.81
CA ARG A 91 -5.42 -16.23 -8.48
C ARG A 91 -5.24 -14.93 -7.70
N THR A 92 -5.23 -13.79 -8.37
CA THR A 92 -5.17 -12.47 -7.74
C THR A 92 -6.57 -11.98 -7.41
N ASN A 93 -6.75 -11.43 -6.21
CA ASN A 93 -8.05 -10.90 -5.78
C ASN A 93 -8.35 -9.54 -6.43
N ARG A 94 -8.91 -9.56 -7.65
CA ARG A 94 -9.33 -8.35 -8.37
C ARG A 94 -10.33 -7.51 -7.57
N ALA A 95 -11.27 -8.13 -6.86
CA ALA A 95 -12.30 -7.40 -6.11
C ALA A 95 -11.68 -6.59 -4.97
N ALA A 96 -10.71 -7.16 -4.24
CA ALA A 96 -9.97 -6.43 -3.21
C ALA A 96 -9.09 -5.32 -3.79
N LEU A 97 -8.47 -5.55 -4.95
CA LEU A 97 -7.71 -4.52 -5.68
C LEU A 97 -8.60 -3.33 -6.06
N GLU A 98 -9.74 -3.60 -6.71
CA GLU A 98 -10.66 -2.59 -7.22
C GLU A 98 -11.42 -1.87 -6.11
N GLY A 99 -11.88 -2.60 -5.09
CA GLY A 99 -12.74 -2.09 -4.03
C GLY A 99 -12.01 -1.45 -2.85
N VAL A 100 -10.77 -1.84 -2.58
CA VAL A 100 -10.06 -1.44 -1.35
C VAL A 100 -8.68 -0.84 -1.66
N ARG A 101 -7.80 -1.56 -2.37
CA ARG A 101 -6.41 -1.12 -2.57
C ARG A 101 -6.29 0.12 -3.45
N LEU A 102 -6.92 0.12 -4.63
CA LEU A 102 -6.81 1.25 -5.56
C LEU A 102 -7.44 2.54 -4.97
N PRO A 103 -8.63 2.49 -4.34
CA PRO A 103 -9.17 3.66 -3.63
C PRO A 103 -8.26 4.15 -2.49
N ALA A 104 -7.64 3.24 -1.73
CA ALA A 104 -6.67 3.59 -0.70
C ALA A 104 -5.48 4.37 -1.28
N MET A 105 -4.92 3.91 -2.39
CA MET A 105 -3.81 4.61 -3.06
C MET A 105 -4.24 5.99 -3.58
N GLU A 106 -5.44 6.14 -4.14
CA GLU A 106 -5.93 7.45 -4.59
C GLU A 106 -6.09 8.44 -3.41
N LYS A 107 -6.52 7.95 -2.24
CA LYS A 107 -6.60 8.73 -1.00
C LYS A 107 -5.22 9.19 -0.51
N ASP A 108 -4.20 8.37 -0.71
CA ASP A 108 -2.79 8.68 -0.40
C ASP A 108 -2.11 9.60 -1.44
N GLY A 109 -2.85 10.04 -2.46
CA GLY A 109 -2.41 11.05 -3.42
C GLY A 109 -2.12 10.54 -4.83
N TRP A 110 -2.27 9.24 -5.10
CA TRP A 110 -2.09 8.63 -6.44
C TRP A 110 -3.30 8.85 -7.34
N ARG A 111 -3.57 10.11 -7.69
CA ARG A 111 -4.83 10.53 -8.33
C ARG A 111 -5.09 9.83 -9.66
N ASN A 112 -6.34 9.39 -9.86
CA ASN A 112 -6.83 8.73 -11.08
C ASN A 112 -6.17 7.39 -11.42
N LEU A 113 -5.37 6.80 -10.52
CA LEU A 113 -4.77 5.49 -10.71
C LEU A 113 -5.82 4.40 -10.92
N ALA A 114 -6.92 4.41 -10.15
CA ALA A 114 -7.98 3.41 -10.25
C ALA A 114 -8.69 3.46 -11.61
N SER A 115 -8.85 4.67 -12.16
CA SER A 115 -9.41 4.86 -13.50
C SER A 115 -8.49 4.29 -14.58
N ALA A 116 -7.18 4.60 -14.51
CA ALA A 116 -6.19 4.07 -15.45
C ALA A 116 -6.10 2.54 -15.39
N VAL A 117 -6.09 1.96 -14.19
CA VAL A 117 -6.06 0.49 -14.00
C VAL A 117 -7.31 -0.18 -14.57
N ARG A 118 -8.51 0.38 -14.38
CA ARG A 118 -9.73 -0.15 -14.98
C ARG A 118 -9.68 -0.14 -16.51
N ARG A 119 -9.13 0.92 -17.12
CA ARG A 119 -8.92 0.98 -18.58
C ARG A 119 -7.93 -0.08 -19.05
N ILE A 120 -6.85 -0.31 -18.30
CA ILE A 120 -5.91 -1.41 -18.56
C ILE A 120 -6.66 -2.76 -18.50
N TRP A 121 -7.47 -3.01 -17.48
CA TRP A 121 -8.25 -4.26 -17.43
C TRP A 121 -9.30 -4.37 -18.55
N ALA A 122 -9.75 -3.26 -19.12
CA ALA A 122 -10.63 -3.23 -20.30
C ALA A 122 -9.88 -3.43 -21.63
N GLY A 123 -8.55 -3.53 -21.62
CA GLY A 123 -7.73 -3.80 -22.82
C GLY A 123 -6.99 -2.59 -23.39
N GLU A 124 -7.13 -1.40 -22.81
CA GLU A 124 -6.35 -0.23 -23.22
C GLU A 124 -4.85 -0.46 -22.94
N ARG A 125 -3.98 -0.24 -23.93
CA ARG A 125 -2.52 -0.40 -23.80
C ARG A 125 -1.71 0.78 -24.34
N ASP A 126 -2.38 1.82 -24.84
CA ASP A 126 -1.73 3.05 -25.29
C ASP A 126 -1.26 3.88 -24.08
N ASP A 127 0.06 3.99 -23.94
CA ASP A 127 0.71 4.79 -22.89
C ASP A 127 0.22 6.25 -22.90
N SER A 128 0.12 6.84 -24.08
CA SER A 128 -0.20 8.25 -24.21
C SER A 128 -1.64 8.53 -23.79
N ALA A 129 -2.57 7.66 -24.16
CA ALA A 129 -3.98 7.76 -23.76
C ALA A 129 -4.20 7.46 -22.28
N LEU A 130 -3.42 6.55 -21.68
CA LEU A 130 -3.54 6.19 -20.26
C LEU A 130 -2.95 7.25 -19.33
N THR A 131 -1.89 7.94 -19.75
CA THR A 131 -1.19 8.96 -18.95
C THR A 131 -1.69 10.40 -19.16
N ALA A 132 -2.54 10.66 -20.14
CA ALA A 132 -2.93 12.03 -20.54
C ALA A 132 -3.53 12.90 -19.43
N GLN A 133 -4.17 12.30 -18.42
CA GLN A 133 -4.85 12.99 -17.31
C GLN A 133 -4.24 12.64 -15.94
N LEU A 134 -3.06 12.02 -15.94
CA LEU A 134 -2.36 11.59 -14.74
C LEU A 134 -1.25 12.60 -14.41
N ASP A 135 -0.99 12.78 -13.12
CA ASP A 135 0.24 13.44 -12.70
C ASP A 135 1.45 12.57 -13.08
N ALA A 136 2.64 13.16 -13.04
CA ALA A 136 3.84 12.48 -13.50
C ALA A 136 4.21 11.25 -12.65
N ASN A 137 3.91 11.27 -11.36
CA ASN A 137 4.22 10.17 -10.44
C ASN A 137 3.26 9.00 -10.69
N THR A 138 1.97 9.27 -10.82
CA THR A 138 0.98 8.25 -11.17
C THR A 138 1.21 7.70 -12.58
N SER A 139 1.60 8.55 -13.53
CA SER A 139 1.99 8.14 -14.88
C SER A 139 3.15 7.15 -14.88
N PHE A 140 4.13 7.34 -13.99
CA PHE A 140 5.25 6.42 -13.83
C PHE A 140 4.79 5.02 -13.37
N LEU A 141 3.88 4.94 -12.40
CA LEU A 141 3.32 3.65 -11.95
C LEU A 141 2.54 2.95 -13.08
N VAL A 142 1.75 3.72 -13.84
CA VAL A 142 0.99 3.18 -14.99
C VAL A 142 1.91 2.63 -16.07
N ARG A 143 2.98 3.36 -16.40
CA ARG A 143 4.02 2.87 -17.33
C ARG A 143 4.65 1.58 -16.84
N ARG A 144 4.97 1.50 -15.55
CA ARG A 144 5.52 0.30 -14.94
C ARG A 144 4.57 -0.90 -15.05
N ILE A 145 3.26 -0.69 -14.86
CA ILE A 145 2.25 -1.74 -15.08
C ILE A 145 2.24 -2.21 -16.54
N LEU A 146 2.24 -1.28 -17.51
CA LEU A 146 2.28 -1.63 -18.93
C LEU A 146 3.55 -2.42 -19.29
N ASP A 147 4.70 -2.06 -18.72
CA ASP A 147 5.95 -2.78 -18.93
C ASP A 147 5.92 -4.19 -18.33
N LEU A 148 5.31 -4.37 -17.15
CA LEU A 148 5.06 -5.69 -16.56
C LEU A 148 4.18 -6.56 -17.46
N ILE A 149 3.10 -5.99 -18.01
CA ILE A 149 2.21 -6.70 -18.95
C ILE A 149 2.97 -7.12 -20.21
N ARG A 150 3.75 -6.21 -20.81
CA ARG A 150 4.50 -6.45 -22.06
C ARG A 150 5.62 -7.48 -21.89
N SER A 151 6.33 -7.41 -20.77
CA SER A 151 7.46 -8.31 -20.49
C SER A 151 7.02 -9.75 -20.16
N GLY A 152 5.74 -9.96 -19.82
CA GLY A 152 5.26 -11.26 -19.34
C GLY A 152 5.91 -11.70 -18.02
N ASN A 153 6.69 -10.83 -17.37
CA ASN A 153 7.46 -11.13 -16.17
C ASN A 153 6.60 -11.09 -14.89
N VAL A 154 5.32 -11.44 -15.04
CA VAL A 154 4.32 -11.32 -13.97
C VAL A 154 4.11 -12.64 -13.21
N GLY A 155 4.77 -13.73 -13.62
CA GLY A 155 4.87 -14.95 -12.83
C GLY A 155 4.39 -16.20 -13.59
N ALA A 156 5.34 -16.95 -14.15
CA ALA A 156 5.10 -18.32 -14.63
C ALA A 156 5.15 -19.37 -13.49
N GLY A 157 5.33 -18.94 -12.23
CA GLY A 157 5.48 -19.79 -11.05
C GLY A 157 4.44 -19.52 -9.96
N GLU A 158 4.73 -20.00 -8.74
CA GLU A 158 3.94 -19.72 -7.55
C GLU A 158 3.97 -18.23 -7.22
N LEU A 159 2.78 -17.66 -7.01
CA LEU A 159 2.61 -16.24 -6.71
C LEU A 159 3.00 -15.98 -5.26
N ASP A 160 4.04 -15.15 -5.08
CA ASP A 160 4.42 -14.55 -3.80
C ASP A 160 3.19 -13.95 -3.10
N PHE A 161 3.08 -14.19 -1.78
CA PHE A 161 1.95 -13.79 -0.94
C PHE A 161 1.55 -12.32 -1.14
N TYR A 162 2.55 -11.43 -1.15
CA TYR A 162 2.32 -9.99 -1.29
C TYR A 162 1.77 -9.63 -2.67
N VAL A 163 2.13 -10.35 -3.72
CA VAL A 163 1.56 -10.17 -5.06
C VAL A 163 0.12 -10.69 -5.10
N ARG A 164 -0.13 -11.89 -4.55
CA ARG A 164 -1.45 -12.51 -4.54
C ARG A 164 -2.50 -11.62 -3.86
N HIS A 165 -2.12 -11.02 -2.73
CA HIS A 165 -2.99 -10.18 -1.91
C HIS A 165 -2.80 -8.67 -2.15
N ALA A 166 -1.95 -8.30 -3.11
CA ALA A 166 -1.62 -6.91 -3.42
C ALA A 166 -1.25 -6.09 -2.17
N ILE A 167 -0.36 -6.64 -1.34
CA ILE A 167 0.15 -6.01 -0.13
C ILE A 167 1.49 -5.35 -0.47
N PRO A 168 1.67 -4.04 -0.21
CA PRO A 168 2.95 -3.37 -0.41
C PRO A 168 4.06 -4.02 0.43
N LYS A 169 5.28 -4.09 -0.10
CA LYS A 169 6.47 -4.53 0.64
C LYS A 169 7.19 -3.29 1.18
N ASP A 170 6.78 -2.82 2.35
CA ASP A 170 7.45 -1.71 3.03
C ASP A 170 8.49 -2.24 4.04
N PRO A 171 9.81 -2.05 3.79
CA PRO A 171 10.87 -2.49 4.70
C PRO A 171 10.76 -1.87 6.09
N GLN A 172 10.18 -0.66 6.20
CA GLN A 172 10.00 0.00 7.50
C GLN A 172 8.96 -0.73 8.34
N VAL A 173 7.88 -1.23 7.73
CA VAL A 173 6.86 -1.99 8.48
C VAL A 173 7.43 -3.31 8.98
N GLU A 174 8.22 -4.00 8.16
CA GLU A 174 8.85 -5.26 8.57
C GLU A 174 9.79 -5.06 9.77
N THR A 175 10.59 -3.99 9.75
CA THR A 175 11.57 -3.71 10.81
C THR A 175 10.97 -3.11 12.07
N THR A 176 10.01 -2.18 11.95
CA THR A 176 9.46 -1.44 13.10
C THR A 176 8.24 -2.09 13.72
N THR A 177 7.44 -2.80 12.91
CA THR A 177 6.14 -3.33 13.34
C THR A 177 6.19 -4.84 13.52
N LEU A 178 6.70 -5.60 12.55
CA LEU A 178 6.68 -7.07 12.62
C LEU A 178 7.83 -7.65 13.43
N ALA A 179 9.04 -7.08 13.33
CA ALA A 179 10.21 -7.62 14.05
C ALA A 179 10.00 -7.71 15.58
N PRO A 180 9.42 -6.70 16.27
CA PRO A 180 9.12 -6.81 17.70
C PRO A 180 8.08 -7.89 18.04
N LEU A 181 7.22 -8.27 17.08
CA LEU A 181 6.16 -9.26 17.27
C LEU A 181 6.63 -10.70 16.99
N ARG A 182 7.83 -10.90 16.43
CA ARG A 182 8.35 -12.23 16.09
C ARG A 182 8.32 -13.25 17.25
N PRO A 183 8.66 -12.89 18.51
CA PRO A 183 8.50 -13.83 19.62
C PRO A 183 7.05 -14.25 19.85
N TRP A 184 6.09 -13.36 19.60
CA TRP A 184 4.66 -13.66 19.70
C TRP A 184 4.18 -14.54 18.55
N VAL A 185 4.66 -14.32 17.33
CA VAL A 185 4.39 -15.18 16.17
C VAL A 185 4.70 -16.64 16.48
N GLN A 186 5.90 -16.90 17.03
CA GLN A 186 6.33 -18.26 17.42
C GLN A 186 5.47 -18.88 18.51
N ARG A 187 5.03 -18.07 19.49
CA ARG A 187 4.15 -18.54 20.57
C ARG A 187 2.75 -18.85 20.05
N ILE A 188 2.21 -17.99 19.20
CA ILE A 188 0.90 -18.17 18.57
C ILE A 188 0.91 -19.40 17.67
N ALA A 189 1.93 -19.60 16.84
CA ALA A 189 2.04 -20.78 15.99
C ALA A 189 2.10 -22.08 16.80
N ARG A 190 2.89 -22.11 17.89
CA ARG A 190 2.91 -23.27 18.80
C ARG A 190 1.56 -23.52 19.45
N MET A 191 0.89 -22.47 19.93
CA MET A 191 -0.46 -22.59 20.50
C MET A 191 -1.45 -23.13 19.47
N ALA A 192 -1.50 -22.55 18.27
CA ALA A 192 -2.41 -22.98 17.22
C ALA A 192 -2.17 -24.44 16.84
N LYS A 193 -0.90 -24.87 16.70
CA LYS A 193 -0.56 -26.28 16.45
C LYS A 193 -1.04 -27.20 17.57
N ARG A 194 -0.82 -26.84 18.85
CA ARG A 194 -1.31 -27.62 20.00
C ARG A 194 -2.83 -27.71 20.01
N GLN A 195 -3.53 -26.59 19.80
CA GLN A 195 -4.99 -26.56 19.79
C GLN A 195 -5.56 -27.39 18.63
N THR A 196 -4.95 -27.31 17.44
CA THR A 196 -5.31 -28.18 16.31
C THR A 196 -5.16 -29.66 16.69
N ALA A 197 -4.01 -30.07 17.24
CA ALA A 197 -3.79 -31.45 17.68
C ALA A 197 -4.85 -31.90 18.71
N GLN A 198 -5.24 -31.00 19.63
CA GLN A 198 -6.29 -31.28 20.61
C GLN A 198 -7.67 -31.45 19.94
N THR A 199 -8.01 -30.58 18.99
CA THR A 199 -9.28 -30.65 18.23
C THR A 199 -9.41 -31.95 17.44
N PHE A 200 -8.30 -32.46 16.89
CA PHE A 200 -8.27 -33.71 16.13
C PHE A 200 -8.01 -34.96 16.99
N GLY A 201 -7.92 -34.82 18.31
CA GLY A 201 -7.73 -35.95 19.23
C GLY A 201 -6.34 -36.60 19.16
N GLU A 202 -5.34 -35.87 18.67
CA GLU A 202 -3.94 -36.34 18.59
C GLU A 202 -3.21 -36.18 19.94
N LEU A 203 -3.81 -35.47 20.90
CA LEU A 203 -3.31 -35.31 22.25
C LEU A 203 -4.07 -36.24 23.21
N ASP A 204 -3.39 -37.29 23.68
CA ASP A 204 -3.93 -38.24 24.67
C ASP A 204 -4.06 -37.66 26.09
N ALA A 205 -3.36 -36.55 26.36
CA ALA A 205 -3.30 -35.91 27.68
C ALA A 205 -3.82 -34.47 27.65
N PRO A 206 -4.46 -34.00 28.74
CA PRO A 206 -4.84 -32.59 28.85
C PRO A 206 -3.61 -31.68 28.85
N LEU A 207 -3.81 -30.44 28.39
CA LEU A 207 -2.77 -29.41 28.39
C LEU A 207 -2.19 -29.20 29.79
N SER A 208 -0.87 -29.00 29.85
CA SER A 208 -0.19 -28.69 31.12
C SER A 208 -0.64 -27.32 31.65
N ALA A 209 -0.45 -27.09 32.96
CA ALA A 209 -0.73 -25.77 33.56
C ALA A 209 0.16 -24.65 32.96
N ASP A 210 1.33 -25.00 32.40
CA ASP A 210 2.20 -24.04 31.73
C ASP A 210 1.66 -23.69 30.34
N ASP A 211 1.17 -24.67 29.58
CA ASP A 211 0.51 -24.43 28.29
C ASP A 211 -0.75 -23.58 28.46
N GLN A 212 -1.57 -23.86 29.48
CA GLN A 212 -2.77 -23.06 29.77
C GLN A 212 -2.41 -21.60 30.08
N ARG A 213 -1.37 -21.36 30.89
CA ARG A 213 -0.88 -20.00 31.18
C ARG A 213 -0.31 -19.30 29.95
N GLU A 214 0.35 -20.05 29.06
CA GLU A 214 0.83 -19.52 27.77
C GLU A 214 -0.35 -19.11 26.87
N ASP A 215 -1.37 -19.95 26.74
CA ASP A 215 -2.57 -19.68 25.94
C ASP A 215 -3.32 -18.44 26.48
N GLU A 216 -3.48 -18.30 27.79
CA GLU A 216 -4.06 -17.09 28.41
C GLU A 216 -3.21 -15.83 28.15
N SER A 217 -1.88 -15.96 28.14
CA SER A 217 -0.98 -14.86 27.78
C SER A 217 -1.14 -14.45 26.32
N ILE A 218 -1.33 -15.41 25.42
CA ILE A 218 -1.54 -15.16 23.99
C ILE A 218 -2.91 -14.52 23.78
N ALA A 219 -3.97 -15.02 24.40
CA ALA A 219 -5.32 -14.45 24.30
C ALA A 219 -5.37 -12.98 24.76
N ARG A 220 -4.66 -12.63 25.85
CA ARG A 220 -4.53 -11.23 26.29
C ARG A 220 -3.76 -10.37 25.31
N PHE A 221 -2.69 -10.91 24.71
CA PHE A 221 -1.92 -10.21 23.69
C PHE A 221 -2.76 -9.93 22.43
N VAL A 222 -3.49 -10.94 21.94
CA VAL A 222 -4.41 -10.79 20.80
C VAL A 222 -5.49 -9.75 21.09
N THR A 223 -6.09 -9.79 22.29
CA THR A 223 -7.07 -8.78 22.72
C THR A 223 -6.47 -7.36 22.75
N THR A 224 -5.19 -7.24 23.13
CA THR A 224 -4.48 -5.95 23.10
C THR A 224 -4.27 -5.46 21.67
N LEU A 225 -3.91 -6.33 20.73
CA LEU A 225 -3.77 -5.96 19.33
C LEU A 225 -5.12 -5.61 18.69
N ASP A 226 -6.17 -6.37 18.97
CA ASP A 226 -7.53 -6.07 18.54
C ASP A 226 -7.97 -4.66 19.01
N SER A 227 -7.66 -4.31 20.26
CA SER A 227 -7.94 -2.96 20.81
C SER A 227 -7.17 -1.83 20.10
N ARG A 228 -6.09 -2.17 19.39
CA ARG A 228 -5.30 -1.25 18.57
C ARG A 228 -5.71 -1.27 17.10
N GLY A 229 -6.80 -1.95 16.76
CA GLY A 229 -7.36 -2.01 15.42
C GLY A 229 -6.80 -3.13 14.54
N TRP A 230 -6.06 -4.08 15.10
CA TRP A 230 -5.65 -5.29 14.37
C TRP A 230 -6.79 -6.31 14.37
N GLN A 231 -6.81 -7.22 13.41
CA GLN A 231 -7.87 -8.20 13.22
C GLN A 231 -7.30 -9.61 13.26
N LEU A 232 -6.94 -10.08 14.46
CA LEU A 232 -6.26 -11.37 14.62
C LEU A 232 -7.16 -12.47 15.17
N ARG A 233 -8.26 -12.12 15.83
CA ARG A 233 -9.15 -13.10 16.46
C ARG A 233 -9.72 -14.12 15.48
N GLY A 234 -10.38 -13.66 14.42
CA GLY A 234 -10.95 -14.54 13.39
C GLY A 234 -9.91 -15.44 12.73
N PRO A 235 -8.80 -14.89 12.19
CA PRO A 235 -7.71 -15.68 11.65
C PRO A 235 -7.17 -16.72 12.64
N LEU A 236 -6.97 -16.34 13.90
CA LEU A 236 -6.43 -17.24 14.92
C LEU A 236 -7.38 -18.39 15.25
N GLU A 237 -8.68 -18.12 15.35
CA GLU A 237 -9.69 -19.16 15.55
C GLU A 237 -9.65 -20.20 14.41
N MET A 238 -9.54 -19.75 13.15
CA MET A 238 -9.39 -20.64 12.00
C MET A 238 -8.09 -21.45 12.03
N LEU A 239 -6.98 -20.82 12.39
CA LEU A 239 -5.69 -21.50 12.53
C LEU A 239 -5.75 -22.56 13.63
N CYS A 240 -6.34 -22.25 14.79
CA CYS A 240 -6.53 -23.23 15.86
C CYS A 240 -7.44 -24.38 15.42
N ALA A 241 -8.47 -24.11 14.62
CA ALA A 241 -9.34 -25.11 14.02
C ALA A 241 -8.68 -25.97 12.90
N GLY A 242 -7.42 -25.69 12.55
CA GLY A 242 -6.67 -26.48 11.57
C GLY A 242 -6.71 -25.95 10.14
N VAL A 243 -7.32 -24.79 9.87
CA VAL A 243 -7.32 -24.18 8.53
C VAL A 243 -5.91 -23.69 8.19
N ARG A 244 -5.43 -23.98 6.98
CA ARG A 244 -4.07 -23.60 6.50
C ARG A 244 -4.09 -22.91 5.13
N SER A 245 -5.26 -22.61 4.58
CA SER A 245 -5.41 -21.86 3.33
C SER A 245 -5.21 -20.37 3.59
N ASP A 246 -4.22 -19.74 2.94
CA ASP A 246 -4.02 -18.28 3.01
C ASP A 246 -5.30 -17.50 2.68
N SER A 247 -6.04 -17.96 1.66
CA SER A 247 -7.27 -17.30 1.22
C SER A 247 -8.32 -17.30 2.33
N ASP A 248 -8.57 -18.46 2.91
CA ASP A 248 -9.64 -18.65 3.89
C ASP A 248 -9.33 -17.89 5.18
N VAL A 249 -8.07 -17.93 5.62
CA VAL A 249 -7.64 -17.25 6.85
C VAL A 249 -7.68 -15.73 6.68
N LEU A 250 -7.26 -15.21 5.51
CA LEU A 250 -7.26 -13.77 5.25
C LEU A 250 -8.64 -13.20 4.95
N GLU A 251 -9.63 -14.00 4.53
CA GLU A 251 -11.02 -13.55 4.39
C GLU A 251 -11.62 -13.04 5.71
N CYS A 252 -11.06 -13.44 6.86
CA CYS A 252 -11.43 -12.89 8.16
C CYS A 252 -10.93 -11.47 8.43
N ILE A 253 -10.04 -10.94 7.59
CA ILE A 253 -9.47 -9.60 7.75
C ILE A 253 -10.26 -8.63 6.87
N ALA A 254 -11.13 -7.85 7.49
CA ALA A 254 -11.91 -6.84 6.79
C ALA A 254 -11.09 -5.58 6.51
N ALA A 255 -11.59 -4.72 5.62
CA ALA A 255 -11.07 -3.37 5.50
C ALA A 255 -11.29 -2.59 6.81
N LEU A 256 -10.35 -1.72 7.16
CA LEU A 256 -10.43 -0.84 8.32
C LEU A 256 -11.60 0.15 8.17
N PRO A 257 -12.11 0.74 9.27
CA PRO A 257 -13.22 1.70 9.22
C PRO A 257 -12.96 2.94 8.33
N ASN A 258 -11.70 3.24 8.04
CA ASN A 258 -11.28 4.33 7.15
C ASN A 258 -11.26 3.94 5.66
N GLY A 259 -11.70 2.72 5.32
CA GLY A 259 -11.72 2.14 3.97
C GLY A 259 -10.38 1.60 3.48
N LEU A 260 -9.33 1.63 4.31
CA LEU A 260 -8.00 1.13 3.96
C LEU A 260 -7.89 -0.38 4.25
N PRO A 261 -7.07 -1.12 3.49
CA PRO A 261 -6.78 -2.51 3.80
C PRO A 261 -5.95 -2.63 5.09
N ASP A 262 -6.20 -3.67 5.88
CA ASP A 262 -5.45 -3.97 7.10
C ASP A 262 -4.21 -4.82 6.80
N ASP A 263 -3.22 -4.19 6.17
CA ASP A 263 -1.98 -4.85 5.75
C ASP A 263 -1.16 -5.39 6.92
N ASN A 264 -1.31 -4.80 8.11
CA ASN A 264 -0.54 -5.19 9.28
C ASN A 264 -1.04 -6.52 9.82
N SER A 265 -2.36 -6.68 9.96
CA SER A 265 -2.95 -7.96 10.36
C SER A 265 -2.65 -9.04 9.32
N ALA A 266 -2.78 -8.74 8.04
CA ALA A 266 -2.50 -9.70 6.97
C ALA A 266 -1.05 -10.21 7.00
N ARG A 267 -0.07 -9.31 7.15
CA ARG A 267 1.35 -9.70 7.25
C ARG A 267 1.65 -10.52 8.51
N LEU A 268 1.04 -10.17 9.64
CA LEU A 268 1.27 -10.90 10.88
C LEU A 268 0.66 -12.31 10.83
N VAL A 269 -0.53 -12.44 10.26
CA VAL A 269 -1.17 -13.74 10.02
C VAL A 269 -0.31 -14.59 9.08
N HIS A 270 0.19 -14.02 7.98
CA HIS A 270 1.10 -14.73 7.09
C HIS A 270 2.37 -15.21 7.81
N ALA A 271 2.99 -14.36 8.63
CA ALA A 271 4.15 -14.75 9.43
C ALA A 271 3.84 -15.88 10.44
N ILE A 272 2.62 -15.93 10.99
CA ILE A 272 2.17 -17.04 11.85
C ILE A 272 2.03 -18.32 11.03
N MET A 273 1.52 -18.23 9.81
CA MET A 273 1.36 -19.38 8.91
C MET A 273 2.71 -19.95 8.47
N GLU A 274 3.67 -19.11 8.07
CA GLU A 274 5.04 -19.54 7.76
C GLU A 274 5.69 -20.27 8.95
N GLU A 275 5.48 -19.76 10.16
CA GLU A 275 6.02 -20.39 11.37
C GLU A 275 5.29 -21.69 11.71
N LEU A 276 3.98 -21.81 11.43
CA LEU A 276 3.23 -23.05 11.56
C LEU A 276 3.75 -24.13 10.61
N GLU A 277 4.02 -23.77 9.35
CA GLU A 277 4.63 -24.66 8.36
C GLU A 277 6.02 -25.12 8.81
N ARG A 278 6.83 -24.20 9.37
CA ARG A 278 8.16 -24.55 9.90
C ARG A 278 8.11 -25.54 11.07
N LEU A 279 7.03 -25.52 11.84
CA LEU A 279 6.83 -26.43 12.96
C LEU A 279 6.30 -27.81 12.52
N GLY A 280 5.74 -27.93 11.31
CA GLY A 280 4.95 -29.07 10.82
C GLY A 280 5.71 -29.96 9.84
#